data_AF-F9DR55-F1
#
_entry.id   AF-F9DR55-F1
#
_cell.length_a   1.000
_cell.length_b   1.000
_cell.length_c   1.000
_cell.angle_alpha   90.00
_cell.angle_beta   90.00
_cell.angle_gamma   90.00
#
_symmetry.space_group_name_H-M   'P 1'
#
loop_
_entity.id
_entity.type
_entity.pdbx_description
1 polymer ?
#
loop_
_entity_poly.entity_id
_entity_poly.type
_entity_poly.pdbx_seq_one_letter_code
_entity_poly.pdbx_strand_id
1 'polypeptide(L)' 'MKATVVIEKVTCPTCKKRLFDKEEGTIGFTREKCRVCKTVWRIDLKNSRFTKIN' A
#
# COMPACT_ATOMS: atom_id res chain seq x y z
N MET A 1 24.23 9.61 -11.99
CA MET A 1 23.98 8.95 -10.69
C MET A 1 22.73 8.10 -10.84
N LYS A 2 22.80 6.77 -10.68
CA LYS A 2 21.60 5.92 -10.64
C LYS A 2 20.91 6.18 -9.31
N ALA A 3 19.74 6.82 -9.32
CA ALA A 3 18.91 6.93 -8.13
C ALA A 3 18.54 5.50 -7.71
N THR A 4 19.01 5.07 -6.55
CA THR A 4 18.58 3.82 -5.94
C THR A 4 17.15 4.01 -5.50
N VAL A 5 16.19 3.61 -6.34
CA VAL A 5 14.77 3.67 -5.99
C VAL A 5 14.52 2.65 -4.89
N VAL A 6 14.25 3.11 -3.67
CA VAL A 6 13.84 2.26 -2.56
C VAL A 6 12.37 1.88 -2.79
N ILE A 7 12.09 0.58 -2.84
CA ILE A 7 10.73 0.07 -3.05
C ILE A 7 10.18 -0.43 -1.71
N GLU A 8 9.14 0.23 -1.21
CA GLU A 8 8.40 -0.18 -0.02
C GLU A 8 7.29 -1.17 -0.39
N LYS A 9 7.31 -2.35 0.22
CA LYS A 9 6.28 -3.39 0.02
C LYS A 9 5.10 -3.13 0.95
N VAL A 10 3.94 -2.85 0.38
CA VAL A 10 2.71 -2.63 1.15
C VAL A 10 1.97 -3.95 1.29
N THR A 11 1.72 -4.36 2.53
CA THR A 11 0.99 -5.59 2.86
C THR A 11 -0.39 -5.31 3.42
N CYS A 12 -1.34 -6.20 3.16
CA CYS A 12 -2.69 -6.12 3.70
C CYS A 12 -2.68 -6.29 5.23
N PRO A 13 -3.31 -5.39 6.01
CA PRO A 13 -3.30 -5.48 7.47
C PRO A 13 -4.07 -6.69 8.00
N THR A 14 -5.00 -7.26 7.23
CA THR A 14 -5.82 -8.41 7.65
C THR A 14 -5.15 -9.75 7.39
N CYS A 15 -4.68 -9.99 6.17
CA CYS A 15 -4.12 -11.28 5.77
C CYS A 15 -2.59 -11.29 5.63
N LYS A 16 -1.93 -10.15 5.85
CA LYS A 16 -0.48 -9.95 5.72
C LYS A 16 0.10 -10.30 4.34
N LYS A 17 -0.76 -10.50 3.34
CA LYS A 17 -0.36 -10.74 1.94
C LYS A 17 -0.07 -9.42 1.24
N ARG A 18 0.82 -9.45 0.26
CA ARG A 18 1.21 -8.29 -0.54
C ARG A 18 -0.01 -7.65 -1.22
N LEU A 19 -0.15 -6.34 -1.09
CA LEU A 19 -1.11 -5.53 -1.83
C LEU A 19 -0.46 -5.01 -3.11
N PHE A 20 0.54 -4.14 -2.95
CA PHE A 20 1.31 -3.53 -4.02
C PHE A 20 2.67 -3.06 -3.48
N ASP A 21 3.53 -2.63 -4.38
CA ASP A 21 4.80 -1.99 -4.06
C ASP A 21 4.72 -0.51 -4.42
N LYS A 22 5.33 0.35 -3.61
CA LYS A 22 5.43 1.79 -3.90
C LYS A 22 6.88 2.24 -3.81
N GLU A 23 7.19 3.33 -4.48
CA GLU A 23 8.49 3.99 -4.32
C GLU A 23 8.50 4.76 -2.99
N GLU A 24 9.64 4.76 -2.32
CA GLU A 24 9.86 5.53 -1.11
C GLU A 24 9.65 7.03 -1.40
N GLY A 25 8.91 7.71 -0.51
CA GLY A 25 8.52 9.10 -0.71
C GLY A 25 7.24 9.32 -1.53
N THR A 26 6.58 8.26 -2.00
CA THR A 26 5.26 8.40 -2.63
C THR A 26 4.24 8.96 -1.63
N ILE A 27 3.57 10.06 -2.01
CA ILE A 27 2.54 10.71 -1.21
C ILE A 27 1.15 10.56 -1.87
N GLY A 28 0.11 10.79 -1.08
CA GLY A 28 -1.28 10.78 -1.54
C GLY A 28 -2.07 9.58 -1.01
N PHE A 29 -3.26 9.39 -1.57
CA PHE A 29 -4.14 8.29 -1.22
C PHE A 29 -4.27 7.34 -2.40
N THR A 30 -4.15 6.05 -2.15
CA THR A 30 -4.53 5.01 -3.10
C THR A 30 -5.69 4.19 -2.56
N ARG A 31 -6.46 3.60 -3.47
CA ARG A 31 -7.50 2.63 -3.13
C ARG A 31 -7.08 1.30 -3.72
N GLU A 32 -6.83 0.32 -2.85
CA GLU A 32 -6.39 -0.99 -3.31
C GLU A 32 -7.24 -2.12 -2.74
N LYS A 33 -7.58 -3.09 -3.60
CA LYS A 33 -8.34 -4.28 -3.21
C LYS A 33 -7.39 -5.44 -2.95
N CYS A 34 -7.49 -6.03 -1.76
CA CYS A 34 -6.74 -7.24 -1.45
C CYS A 34 -7.23 -8.41 -2.31
N ARG A 35 -6.31 -9.05 -3.05
CA ARG A 35 -6.63 -10.23 -3.87
C ARG A 35 -7.01 -11.48 -3.05
N VAL A 36 -6.61 -11.53 -1.78
CA VAL A 36 -6.81 -12.69 -0.89
C VAL A 36 -8.05 -12.53 -0.04
N CYS A 37 -8.12 -11.51 0.82
CA CYS A 37 -9.28 -11.30 1.70
C CYS A 37 -10.40 -10.47 1.04
N LYS A 38 -10.22 -10.04 -0.21
CA LYS A 38 -11.19 -9.25 -1.01
C LYS A 38 -11.59 -7.88 -0.42
N THR A 39 -11.02 -7.50 0.72
CA THR A 39 -11.25 -6.20 1.37
C THR A 39 -10.62 -5.07 0.58
N VAL A 40 -11.32 -3.95 0.48
CA VAL A 40 -10.83 -2.73 -0.17
C VAL A 40 -10.31 -1.76 0.90
N TRP A 41 -9.14 -1.20 0.65
CA TRP A 41 -8.44 -0.30 1.57
C TRP A 41 -8.19 1.04 0.90
N ARG A 42 -8.51 2.13 1.61
CA ARG A 42 -7.93 3.44 1.35
C ARG A 42 -6.62 3.51 2.11
N ILE A 43 -5.53 3.79 1.41
CA ILE A 43 -4.19 3.76 1.96
C ILE A 43 -3.60 5.14 1.80
N ASP A 44 -3.29 5.78 2.92
CA ASP A 44 -2.47 7.00 2.96
C ASP A 44 -1.02 6.58 2.77
N LEU A 45 -0.44 6.90 1.61
CA LEU A 45 0.91 6.50 1.24
C LEU A 45 1.98 7.22 2.07
N LYS A 46 1.66 8.41 2.61
CA LYS A 46 2.58 9.20 3.43
C LYS A 46 2.70 8.63 4.85
N ASN A 47 1.56 8.27 5.45
CA ASN A 47 1.52 7.82 6.85
C ASN A 47 1.34 6.29 6.98
N SER A 48 1.28 5.56 5.86
CA SER A 48 0.95 4.14 5.80
C SER A 48 -0.31 3.78 6.61
N ARG A 49 -1.31 4.67 6.60
CA ARG A 49 -2.59 4.47 7.30
C ARG A 49 -3.58 3.76 6.39
N PHE A 50 -4.24 2.74 6.93
CA PHE A 50 -5.22 1.93 6.21
C PHE A 50 -6.62 2.20 6.76
N THR A 51 -7.52 2.66 5.90
CA THR A 51 -8.95 2.78 6.21
C THR A 51 -9.70 1.75 5.38
N LYS A 52 -10.44 0.86 6.04
CA LYS A 52 -11.30 -0.09 5.36
C LYS A 52 -12.43 0.68 4.68
N ILE A 53 -12.58 0.49 3.37
CA ILE A 53 -13.72 1.00 2.61
C ILE A 53 -14.46 -0.23 2.10
N ASN A 54 -15.75 -0.31 2.41
CA ASN A 54 -16.57 -1.47 2.07
C ASN A 54 -16.71 -1.62 0.55
#